data_AF-A0AA88GKA2-F1
#
_entry.id   AF-A0AA88GKA2-F1
#
_cell.length_a   1.000
_cell.length_b   1.000
_cell.length_c   1.000
_cell.angle_alpha   90.00
_cell.angle_beta   90.00
_cell.angle_gamma   90.00
#
_symmetry.space_group_name_H-M   'P 1'
#
loop_
_entity.id
_entity.type
_entity.pdbx_description
1 polymer ?
#
loop_
_entity_poly.entity_id
_entity_poly.type
_entity_poly.pdbx_seq_one_letter_code
_entity_poly.pdbx_strand_id
1 'polypeptide(L)'
;MKTTLVLVVILLLVSAIFWSDAVVLTSSSNSIKTNKLTIQNIIHGGDDSSVVGVNAHPKSTTMKCGPLCRMYCKFGFEKDESGCPYCKCKLGPNGTRFS
;
A
#
# COMPACT_ATOMS: atom_id res chain seq x y z
N MET A 1 49.59 -1.47 -40.19
CA MET A 1 48.16 -1.24 -40.52
C MET A 1 47.24 -2.30 -39.91
N LYS A 2 47.45 -3.60 -40.16
CA LYS A 2 46.57 -4.69 -39.66
C LYS A 2 46.55 -4.80 -38.12
N THR A 3 47.70 -4.70 -37.46
CA THR A 3 47.82 -4.78 -35.99
C THR A 3 47.16 -3.60 -35.26
N THR A 4 47.29 -2.39 -35.82
CA THR A 4 46.65 -1.18 -35.29
C THR A 4 45.13 -1.29 -35.36
N LEU A 5 44.60 -1.84 -36.46
CA LEU A 5 43.16 -2.07 -36.62
C LEU A 5 42.63 -3.10 -35.61
N VAL A 6 43.36 -4.20 -35.39
CA VAL A 6 42.99 -5.22 -34.40
C VAL A 6 42.97 -4.63 -32.97
N LEU A 7 43.97 -3.80 -32.62
CA LEU A 7 44.01 -3.15 -31.30
C LEU A 7 42.83 -2.21 -31.07
N VAL A 8 42.44 -1.43 -32.08
CA VAL A 8 41.30 -0.50 -32.02
C VAL A 8 39.98 -1.25 -31.86
N VAL A 9 39.78 -2.36 -32.59
CA VAL A 9 38.57 -3.19 -32.47
C VAL A 9 38.44 -3.81 -31.07
N ILE A 10 39.54 -4.31 -30.50
CA ILE A 10 39.54 -4.89 -29.15
C ILE A 10 39.19 -3.83 -28.10
N LEU A 11 39.77 -2.62 -28.19
CA LEU A 11 39.47 -1.52 -27.27
C LEU A 11 37.98 -1.11 -27.32
N LEU A 12 37.39 -1.07 -28.52
CA LEU A 12 35.96 -0.76 -28.68
C LEU A 12 35.06 -1.84 -28.06
N LEU A 13 35.38 -3.12 -28.26
CA LEU A 13 34.61 -4.23 -27.69
C LEU A 13 34.69 -4.24 -26.16
N VAL A 14 35.88 -4.02 -25.58
CA VAL A 14 36.06 -3.96 -24.13
C VAL A 14 35.27 -2.79 -23.53
N SER A 15 35.25 -1.63 -24.20
CA SER A 15 34.45 -0.48 -23.76
C SER A 15 32.93 -0.74 -23.82
N ALA A 16 32.45 -1.48 -24.83
CA ALA A 16 31.03 -1.85 -24.95
C ALA A 16 30.59 -2.86 -23.87
N ILE A 17 31.48 -3.80 -23.52
CA ILE A 17 31.25 -4.76 -22.43
C ILE A 17 31.27 -4.02 -21.09
N PHE A 18 32.20 -3.08 -20.87
CA PHE A 18 32.28 -2.30 -19.63
C PHE A 18 31.12 -1.33 -19.41
N TRP A 19 30.40 -0.91 -20.45
CA TRP A 19 29.14 -0.17 -20.32
C TRP A 19 27.92 -1.05 -20.07
N SER A 20 28.07 -2.38 -20.16
CA SER A 20 26.97 -3.32 -19.88
C SER A 20 26.81 -3.61 -18.38
N ASP A 21 27.82 -3.32 -17.55
CA ASP A 21 27.82 -3.66 -16.11
C ASP A 21 27.72 -2.46 -15.15
N ALA A 22 27.42 -1.25 -15.64
CA ALA A 22 27.11 -0.09 -14.80
C ALA A 22 25.66 0.37 -14.99
N VAL A 23 24.69 -0.47 -14.59
CA VAL A 23 23.44 -0.12 -13.87
C VAL A 23 22.57 -1.38 -13.75
N VAL A 24 23.04 -2.32 -12.92
CA VAL A 24 22.17 -3.31 -12.25
C VAL A 24 22.39 -3.17 -10.75
N LEU A 25 22.34 -1.94 -10.19
CA LEU A 25 22.25 -1.68 -8.74
C LEU A 25 21.59 -0.32 -8.41
N THR A 26 20.55 0.08 -9.16
CA THR A 26 19.48 0.87 -8.55
C THR A 26 18.16 0.16 -8.83
N SER A 27 17.69 -0.59 -7.85
CA SER A 27 16.27 -0.81 -7.67
C SER A 27 15.60 0.56 -7.43
N SER A 28 15.44 1.35 -8.49
CA SER A 28 14.42 2.38 -8.57
C SER A 28 13.30 1.77 -9.40
N SER A 29 12.24 1.34 -8.71
CA SER A 29 10.99 0.95 -9.36
C SER A 29 10.46 2.16 -10.12
N ASN A 30 10.85 2.29 -11.40
CA ASN A 30 10.07 3.01 -12.38
C ASN A 30 8.72 2.29 -12.43
N SER A 31 7.75 2.85 -11.73
CA SER A 31 6.34 2.49 -11.85
C SER A 31 5.86 2.94 -13.22
N ILE A 32 6.29 2.22 -14.27
CA ILE A 32 5.50 2.11 -15.48
C ILE A 32 4.24 1.41 -14.98
N LYS A 33 3.15 2.17 -14.81
CA LYS A 33 1.80 1.65 -14.59
C LYS A 33 1.41 0.81 -15.80
N THR A 34 1.99 -0.39 -15.93
CA THR A 34 1.46 -1.40 -16.82
C THR A 34 0.15 -1.82 -16.18
N ASN A 35 -0.95 -1.56 -16.87
CA ASN A 35 -2.22 -2.22 -16.62
C ASN A 35 -1.95 -3.73 -16.46
N LYS A 36 -1.94 -4.25 -15.23
CA LYS A 36 -1.70 -5.67 -14.95
C LYS A 36 -2.84 -6.22 -14.13
N LEU A 37 -4.00 -6.17 -14.77
CA LEU A 37 -5.17 -6.99 -14.50
C LEU A 37 -4.85 -8.48 -14.70
N THR A 38 -3.91 -9.08 -13.96
CA THR A 38 -3.63 -10.53 -14.05
C THR A 38 -2.86 -11.01 -12.80
N ILE A 39 -3.58 -11.69 -11.90
CA ILE A 39 -3.09 -12.53 -10.79
C ILE A 39 -2.41 -11.77 -9.63
N GLN A 40 -3.21 -11.09 -8.81
CA GLN A 40 -2.93 -10.94 -7.37
C GLN A 40 -4.17 -11.24 -6.52
N ASN A 41 -4.83 -12.36 -6.83
CA ASN A 41 -5.97 -12.84 -6.05
C ASN A 41 -5.77 -14.27 -5.54
N ILE A 42 -4.55 -14.60 -5.10
CA ILE A 42 -4.27 -15.87 -4.45
C ILE A 42 -3.41 -15.58 -3.21
N ILE A 43 -4.14 -15.38 -2.10
CA ILE A 43 -3.72 -15.51 -0.70
C ILE A 43 -2.91 -14.34 -0.13
N HIS A 44 -3.60 -13.33 0.39
CA HIS A 44 -3.64 -12.96 1.82
C HIS A 44 -4.78 -11.95 2.01
N GLY A 45 -5.65 -12.19 2.99
CA GLY A 45 -6.75 -11.29 3.30
C GLY A 45 -6.25 -10.01 3.99
N GLY A 46 -6.61 -8.86 3.43
CA GLY A 46 -6.81 -7.60 4.15
C GLY A 46 -5.71 -6.54 4.04
N ASP A 47 -5.93 -5.56 3.16
CA ASP A 47 -5.42 -4.19 3.31
C ASP A 47 -6.38 -3.16 2.67
N ASP A 48 -7.28 -2.60 3.48
CA ASP A 48 -7.95 -1.35 3.16
C ASP A 48 -6.95 -0.21 3.40
N SER A 49 -6.30 0.26 2.35
CA SER A 49 -5.53 1.50 2.38
C SER A 49 -5.46 2.15 1.01
N SER A 50 -5.71 3.46 1.03
CA SER A 50 -5.58 4.48 -0.03
C SER A 50 -6.91 4.77 -0.76
N VAL A 51 -7.41 6.00 -0.92
CA VAL A 51 -6.72 7.26 -1.29
C VAL A 51 -7.63 8.52 -1.08
N VAL A 52 -7.00 9.65 -0.68
CA VAL A 52 -7.29 11.11 -0.89
C VAL A 52 -8.47 11.80 -0.17
N GLY A 53 -8.15 12.93 0.48
CA GLY A 53 -9.04 13.70 1.37
C GLY A 53 -9.48 15.08 0.88
N VAL A 54 -10.43 15.65 1.63
CA VAL A 54 -10.77 17.09 1.64
C VAL A 54 -11.41 17.44 3.00
N ASN A 55 -10.80 18.41 3.70
CA ASN A 55 -11.26 19.20 4.87
C ASN A 55 -12.23 18.56 5.89
N ALA A 56 -11.72 17.94 6.96
CA ALA A 56 -12.40 17.77 8.26
C ALA A 56 -11.42 17.24 9.34
N HIS A 57 -11.82 17.34 10.62
CA HIS A 57 -11.24 16.77 11.86
C HIS A 57 -10.21 15.64 11.70
N PRO A 58 -9.22 15.50 12.62
CA PRO A 58 -8.12 14.52 12.55
C PRO A 58 -8.63 13.07 12.52
N LYS A 59 -9.14 12.65 11.38
CA LYS A 59 -9.68 11.34 11.08
C LYS A 59 -8.65 10.66 10.19
N SER A 60 -7.63 10.21 10.90
CA SER A 60 -6.64 9.20 10.54
C SER A 60 -7.06 8.31 9.37
N THR A 61 -6.25 8.34 8.32
CA THR A 61 -6.41 7.45 7.16
C THR A 61 -5.92 6.03 7.39
N THR A 62 -5.51 5.65 8.61
CA THR A 62 -5.38 4.22 9.01
C THR A 62 -5.55 4.03 10.52
N MET A 63 -6.63 4.54 11.12
CA MET A 63 -6.97 4.13 12.49
C MET A 63 -7.66 2.77 12.42
N LYS A 64 -6.87 1.70 12.57
CA LYS A 64 -7.41 0.36 12.73
C LYS A 64 -8.11 0.30 14.09
N CYS A 65 -9.44 0.34 14.08
CA CYS A 65 -10.22 0.07 15.29
C CYS A 65 -10.03 -1.40 15.71
N GLY A 66 -10.11 -1.65 17.01
CA GLY A 66 -9.99 -3.00 17.57
C GLY A 66 -11.17 -3.92 17.19
N PRO A 67 -11.07 -5.22 17.50
CA PRO A 67 -12.15 -6.17 17.24
C PRO A 67 -13.43 -5.78 17.98
N LEU A 68 -14.57 -5.90 17.30
CA LEU A 68 -15.90 -5.68 17.87
C LEU A 68 -16.51 -7.00 18.36
N CYS A 69 -17.31 -6.91 19.42
CA CYS A 69 -18.15 -8.02 19.85
C CYS A 69 -19.29 -8.28 18.87
N ARG A 70 -19.80 -9.52 18.83
CA ARG A 70 -20.84 -9.97 17.88
C ARG A 70 -22.28 -9.74 18.34
N MET A 71 -22.48 -8.83 19.29
CA MET A 71 -23.83 -8.52 19.79
C MET A 71 -24.58 -7.57 18.86
N TYR A 72 -25.91 -7.60 18.93
CA TYR A 72 -26.75 -6.70 18.15
C TYR A 72 -27.14 -5.48 18.98
N CYS A 73 -26.64 -4.30 18.62
CA CYS A 73 -27.08 -3.04 19.21
C CYS A 73 -28.13 -2.38 18.32
N LYS A 74 -29.39 -2.29 18.78
CA LYS A 74 -30.50 -1.66 18.03
C LYS A 74 -30.20 -0.23 17.57
N PHE A 75 -29.45 0.53 18.37
CA PHE A 75 -29.07 1.92 18.10
C PHE A 75 -27.58 2.08 17.75
N GLY A 76 -26.88 0.98 17.48
CA GLY A 76 -25.45 0.96 17.18
C GLY A 76 -24.54 1.02 18.41
N PHE A 77 -23.24 0.95 18.16
CA PHE A 77 -22.19 0.95 19.18
C PHE A 77 -21.74 2.37 19.56
N GLU A 78 -21.39 2.52 20.82
CA GLU A 78 -20.73 3.71 21.36
C GLU A 78 -19.31 3.83 20.77
N LYS A 79 -18.83 5.06 20.63
CA LYS A 79 -17.53 5.37 20.02
C LYS A 79 -16.64 6.07 21.03
N ASP A 80 -15.35 5.81 20.95
CA ASP A 80 -14.34 6.55 21.71
C ASP A 80 -14.01 7.92 21.07
N GLU A 81 -13.06 8.64 21.66
CA GLU A 81 -12.59 9.96 21.20
C GLU A 81 -12.04 9.93 19.77
N SER A 82 -11.55 8.77 19.33
CA SER A 82 -11.04 8.56 17.97
C SER A 82 -12.13 8.21 16.96
N GLY A 83 -13.37 8.01 17.44
CA GLY A 83 -14.51 7.57 16.64
C GLY A 83 -14.56 6.06 16.42
N CYS A 84 -13.71 5.28 17.10
CA CYS A 84 -13.71 3.84 17.02
C CYS A 84 -14.83 3.23 17.87
N PRO A 85 -15.64 2.32 17.31
CA PRO A 85 -16.68 1.65 18.07
C PRO A 85 -16.06 0.65 19.06
N TYR A 86 -16.65 0.53 20.25
CA TYR A 86 -16.29 -0.48 21.25
C TYR A 86 -17.53 -1.24 21.73
N CYS A 87 -17.34 -2.31 22.52
CA CYS A 87 -18.43 -3.23 22.89
C CYS A 87 -19.40 -2.64 23.93
N LYS A 88 -20.17 -1.62 23.52
CA LYS A 88 -21.17 -0.94 24.33
C LYS A 88 -22.24 -0.36 23.42
N CYS A 89 -23.52 -0.67 23.68
CA CYS A 89 -24.61 -0.15 22.86
C CYS A 89 -24.97 1.29 23.27
N LYS A 90 -25.31 2.11 22.27
CA LYS A 90 -25.85 3.46 22.49
C LYS A 90 -27.20 3.40 23.21
N LEU A 91 -27.50 4.48 23.94
CA LEU A 91 -28.82 4.71 24.51
C LEU A 91 -29.82 5.00 23.38
N GLY A 92 -31.00 4.42 23.51
CA GLY A 92 -32.14 4.72 22.65
C GLY A 92 -32.75 6.09 22.96
N PRO A 93 -33.74 6.52 22.16
CA PRO A 93 -34.44 7.80 22.34
C PRO A 93 -35.11 7.92 23.71
N ASN A 94 -35.45 6.80 24.36
CA ASN A 94 -36.06 6.75 25.69
C ASN A 94 -35.04 6.53 26.83
N GLY A 95 -33.74 6.69 26.57
CA GLY A 95 -32.71 6.45 27.58
C GLY A 95 -32.50 4.97 27.95
N THR A 96 -32.99 4.04 27.13
CA THR A 96 -32.86 2.58 27.34
C THR A 96 -31.75 2.00 26.48
N ARG A 97 -30.98 1.05 27.01
CA ARG A 97 -29.95 0.30 26.26
C ARG A 97 -30.49 -1.07 25.85
N PHE A 98 -30.46 -1.37 24.54
CA PHE A 98 -30.80 -2.70 23.99
C PHE A 98 -29.53 -3.35 23.44
N SER A 99 -29.26 -4.57 23.89
CA SER A 99 -28.03 -5.34 23.70
C SER A 99 -28.34 -6.80 23.41
#